data_AF-A0A9D5I4R2-F1
#
_entry.id   AF-A0A9D5I4R2-F1
#
_cell.length_a   1.000
_cell.length_b   1.000
_cell.length_c   1.000
_cell.angle_alpha   90.00
_cell.angle_beta   90.00
_cell.angle_gamma   90.00
#
_symmetry.space_group_name_H-M   'P 1'
#
loop_
_entity.id
_entity.type
_entity.pdbx_description
1 polymer ?
#
loop_
_entity_poly.entity_id
_entity_poly.type
_entity_poly.pdbx_seq_one_letter_code
_entity_poly.pdbx_strand_id
1 'polypeptide(L)'
;MERAITGFGHDEEGGAIAILSCGHPQHVRHNPPFINRPWVMTEQGRSSMLGATLDCVRCDRSELPASFIAYKKTPLFTEDTVPAGLKKDHSTKTGVWAKIIVSDGSLRYRVDALLIDVELSRDRIGVVVPEVLHSVEPLGRVRFLVEFYKMPDPEA
;
A
#
# COMPACT_ATOMS: atom_id res chain seq x y z
N MET A 1 -0.39 -4.22 -9.67
CA MET A 1 -1.59 -3.37 -9.51
C MET A 1 -1.39 -2.03 -10.21
N GLU A 2 -2.33 -1.62 -11.07
CA GLU A 2 -2.29 -0.31 -11.72
C GLU A 2 -2.45 0.84 -10.71
N ARG A 3 -1.51 1.80 -10.73
CA ARG A 3 -1.54 3.00 -9.90
C ARG A 3 -1.23 4.23 -10.74
N ALA A 4 -1.99 5.31 -10.53
CA ALA A 4 -1.80 6.55 -11.25
C ALA A 4 -0.46 7.21 -10.88
N ILE A 5 0.22 7.80 -11.85
CA ILE A 5 1.40 8.64 -11.62
C ILE A 5 0.93 9.97 -11.03
N THR A 6 1.47 10.32 -9.86
CA THR A 6 1.18 11.58 -9.15
C THR A 6 2.33 12.58 -9.18
N GLY A 7 3.53 12.13 -9.58
CA GLY A 7 4.69 13.01 -9.68
C GLY A 7 5.90 12.31 -10.28
N PHE A 8 6.99 13.05 -10.40
CA PHE A 8 8.28 12.56 -10.86
C PHE A 8 9.41 13.06 -9.97
N GLY A 9 10.50 12.33 -9.95
CA GLY A 9 11.75 12.72 -9.31
C GLY A 9 12.93 12.03 -10.00
N HIS A 10 14.07 12.06 -9.32
CA HIS A 10 15.24 11.28 -9.72
C HIS A 10 15.76 10.50 -8.50
N ASP A 11 16.36 9.33 -8.75
CA ASP A 11 17.14 8.62 -7.75
C ASP A 11 18.51 9.30 -7.52
N GLU A 12 19.33 8.77 -6.62
CA GLU A 12 20.66 9.31 -6.28
C GLU A 12 21.64 9.29 -7.47
N GLU A 13 21.41 8.43 -8.46
CA GLU A 13 22.22 8.32 -9.68
C GLU A 13 21.68 9.20 -10.82
N GLY A 14 20.60 9.95 -10.59
CA GLY A 14 19.93 10.79 -11.58
C GLY A 14 18.95 10.04 -12.50
N GLY A 15 18.64 8.77 -12.20
CA GLY A 15 17.65 7.98 -12.90
C GLY A 15 16.23 8.46 -12.63
N ALA A 16 15.42 8.63 -13.68
CA ALA A 16 14.05 9.14 -13.53
C ALA A 16 13.13 8.14 -12.79
N ILE A 17 12.41 8.65 -11.79
CA ILE A 17 11.39 7.91 -11.03
C ILE A 17 10.02 8.57 -11.21
N ALA A 18 8.99 7.76 -11.40
CA ALA A 18 7.60 8.16 -11.24
C ALA A 18 7.16 7.87 -9.79
N ILE A 19 6.49 8.82 -9.15
CA ILE A 19 5.83 8.61 -7.87
C ILE A 19 4.39 8.21 -8.17
N LEU A 20 3.94 7.09 -7.60
CA LEU A 20 2.60 6.55 -7.84
C LEU A 20 1.63 6.97 -6.73
N SER A 21 0.33 6.86 -6.99
CA SER A 21 -0.75 7.18 -6.03
C SER A 21 -0.72 6.33 -4.75
N CYS A 22 -0.08 5.15 -4.81
CA CYS A 22 0.18 4.32 -3.65
C CYS A 22 1.39 4.79 -2.82
N GLY A 23 2.15 5.79 -3.28
CA GLY A 23 3.36 6.31 -2.66
C GLY A 23 4.66 5.63 -3.07
N HIS A 24 4.61 4.54 -3.84
CA HIS A 24 5.83 3.90 -4.32
C HIS A 24 6.51 4.72 -5.42
N PRO A 25 7.85 4.89 -5.34
CA PRO A 25 8.64 5.30 -6.49
C PRO A 25 8.83 4.11 -7.44
N GLN A 26 8.73 4.36 -8.74
CA GLN A 26 9.00 3.37 -9.79
C GLN A 26 9.92 3.98 -10.84
N HIS A 27 11.06 3.32 -11.09
CA HIS A 27 11.96 3.73 -12.16
C HIS A 27 11.23 3.69 -13.51
N VAL A 28 11.33 4.80 -14.24
CA VAL A 28 10.81 4.92 -15.61
C VAL A 28 12.00 5.17 -16.51
N ARG A 29 12.24 4.26 -17.46
CA ARG A 29 13.41 4.30 -18.36
C ARG A 29 12.94 4.25 -19.81
N HIS A 30 13.71 4.87 -20.69
CA HIS A 30 13.58 4.72 -22.13
C HIS A 30 14.82 3.98 -22.64
N ASN A 31 14.67 2.69 -22.97
CA ASN A 31 15.74 1.85 -23.48
C ASN A 31 15.22 0.97 -24.64
N PRO A 32 14.99 1.55 -25.83
CA PRO A 32 14.56 0.80 -27.01
C PRO A 32 15.58 -0.28 -27.41
N PRO A 33 15.14 -1.43 -27.94
CA PRO A 33 13.74 -1.78 -28.24
C PRO A 33 12.96 -2.29 -27.02
N PHE A 34 13.63 -2.58 -25.90
CA PHE A 34 13.03 -3.31 -24.78
C PHE A 34 12.06 -2.46 -23.95
N ILE A 35 12.30 -1.16 -23.84
CA ILE A 35 11.44 -0.24 -23.07
C ILE A 35 11.25 1.06 -23.85
N ASN A 36 10.13 1.18 -24.55
CA ASN A 36 9.81 2.35 -25.37
C ASN A 36 8.92 3.35 -24.61
N ARG A 37 9.56 4.26 -23.84
CA ARG A 37 8.89 5.35 -23.10
C ARG A 37 9.50 6.72 -23.41
N PRO A 38 9.37 7.24 -24.63
CA PRO A 38 10.09 8.46 -25.07
C PRO A 38 9.69 9.69 -24.24
N TRP A 39 8.48 9.68 -23.67
CA TRP A 39 7.99 10.69 -22.75
C TRP A 39 8.86 10.86 -21.49
N VAL A 40 9.67 9.87 -21.10
CA VAL A 40 10.57 9.98 -19.93
C VAL A 40 11.70 10.99 -20.19
N MET A 41 12.10 11.17 -21.45
CA MET A 41 13.31 11.90 -21.83
C MET A 41 13.24 13.40 -21.56
N THR A 42 12.04 13.97 -21.45
CA THR A 42 11.84 15.41 -21.22
C THR A 42 10.92 15.64 -20.04
N GLU A 43 11.09 16.78 -19.37
CA GLU A 43 10.18 17.18 -18.29
C GLU A 43 8.74 17.35 -18.78
N GLN A 44 8.56 17.97 -19.95
CA GLN A 44 7.24 18.11 -20.58
C GLN A 44 6.57 16.76 -20.85
N GLY A 45 7.33 15.78 -21.36
CA GLY A 45 6.82 14.43 -21.61
C GLY A 45 6.43 13.74 -20.31
N ARG A 46 7.23 13.86 -19.24
CA ARG A 46 6.89 13.34 -17.92
C ARG A 46 5.60 13.99 -17.40
N SER A 47 5.52 15.31 -17.43
CA SER A 47 4.32 16.05 -16.99
C SER A 47 3.05 15.65 -17.76
N SER A 48 3.16 15.32 -19.06
CA SER A 48 2.01 14.82 -19.84
C SER A 48 1.51 13.44 -19.41
N MET A 49 2.29 12.70 -18.63
CA MET A 49 1.94 11.37 -18.12
C MET A 49 1.37 11.40 -16.69
N LEU A 50 1.22 12.58 -16.07
CA LEU A 50 0.51 12.68 -14.79
C LEU A 50 -0.92 12.14 -14.94
N GLY A 51 -1.34 11.29 -14.00
CA GLY A 51 -2.63 10.60 -14.03
C GLY A 51 -2.65 9.31 -14.85
N ALA A 52 -1.68 9.08 -15.75
CA ALA A 52 -1.54 7.78 -16.42
C ALA A 52 -1.19 6.69 -15.40
N THR A 53 -1.55 5.44 -15.66
CA THR A 53 -1.30 4.33 -14.73
C THR A 53 -0.04 3.54 -15.08
N LEU A 54 0.60 3.00 -14.05
CA LEU A 54 1.69 2.04 -14.14
C LEU A 54 1.41 0.86 -13.22
N ASP A 55 1.85 -0.33 -13.63
CA ASP A 55 1.82 -1.52 -12.80
C ASP A 55 2.84 -1.42 -11.66
N CYS A 56 2.34 -1.40 -10.42
CA CYS A 56 3.11 -1.35 -9.20
C CYS A 56 3.25 -2.74 -8.57
N VAL A 57 4.36 -3.43 -8.89
CA VAL A 57 4.71 -4.77 -8.38
C VAL A 57 4.80 -4.82 -6.85
N ARG A 58 5.20 -3.71 -6.22
CA ARG A 58 5.29 -3.62 -4.75
C ARG A 58 3.90 -3.67 -4.09
N CYS A 59 2.88 -3.12 -4.73
CA CYS A 59 1.50 -3.28 -4.28
C CYS A 59 1.02 -4.73 -4.43
N ASP A 60 1.40 -5.45 -5.50
CA ASP A 60 1.04 -6.86 -5.66
C ASP A 60 1.64 -7.74 -4.57
N ARG A 61 2.80 -7.36 -4.05
CA ARG A 61 3.49 -8.04 -2.95
C ARG A 61 3.07 -7.54 -1.56
N SER A 62 2.11 -6.61 -1.49
CA SER A 62 1.70 -5.94 -0.26
C SER A 62 2.87 -5.35 0.53
N GLU A 63 3.84 -4.77 -0.18
CA GLU A 63 5.00 -4.10 0.42
C GLU A 63 4.64 -2.65 0.72
N LEU A 64 4.77 -2.23 1.98
CA LEU A 64 4.54 -0.84 2.37
C LEU A 64 5.75 0.04 1.94
N PRO A 65 5.55 1.27 1.42
CA PRO A 65 6.66 2.14 1.04
C PRO A 65 7.59 2.46 2.22
N ALA A 66 8.90 2.23 2.08
CA ALA A 66 9.85 2.35 3.18
C ALA A 66 9.91 3.76 3.82
N SER A 67 9.55 4.81 3.07
CA SER A 67 9.53 6.19 3.55
C SER A 67 8.28 6.55 4.37
N PHE A 68 7.25 5.70 4.40
CA PHE A 68 5.99 6.02 5.06
C PHE A 68 6.10 5.85 6.57
N ILE A 69 5.49 6.78 7.30
CA ILE A 69 5.49 6.80 8.76
C ILE A 69 4.10 6.48 9.31
N ALA A 70 4.07 5.80 10.47
CA ALA A 70 2.85 5.59 11.20
C ALA A 70 2.34 6.92 11.78
N TYR A 71 1.10 7.29 11.49
CA TYR A 71 0.50 8.54 11.97
C TYR A 71 -0.72 8.32 12.89
N LYS A 72 -1.29 7.11 12.89
CA LYS A 72 -2.44 6.77 13.71
C LYS A 72 -2.40 5.28 14.08
N LYS A 73 -2.87 4.97 15.28
CA LYS A 73 -3.05 3.62 15.81
C LYS A 73 -4.44 3.49 16.42
N THR A 74 -5.11 2.36 16.21
CA THR A 74 -6.36 2.05 16.90
C THR A 74 -6.11 1.62 18.35
N PRO A 75 -7.12 1.67 19.24
CA PRO A 75 -7.12 0.86 20.44
C PRO A 75 -6.94 -0.63 20.11
N LEU A 76 -6.58 -1.41 21.12
CA LEU A 76 -6.54 -2.87 21.01
C LEU A 76 -7.96 -3.41 20.85
N PHE A 77 -8.17 -4.24 19.84
CA PHE A 77 -9.39 -5.00 19.63
C PHE A 77 -9.25 -6.42 20.15
N THR A 78 -10.37 -6.96 20.58
CA THR A 78 -10.60 -8.35 20.97
C THR A 78 -11.73 -8.93 20.12
N GLU A 79 -11.97 -10.24 20.22
CA GLU A 79 -13.08 -10.93 19.56
C GLU A 79 -14.44 -10.24 19.77
N ASP A 80 -14.66 -9.67 20.96
CA ASP A 80 -15.90 -9.00 21.36
C ASP A 80 -15.95 -7.53 20.93
N THR A 81 -14.79 -6.90 20.69
CA THR A 81 -14.69 -5.45 20.46
C THR A 81 -14.31 -5.07 19.03
N VAL A 82 -14.10 -6.05 18.13
CA VAL A 82 -13.86 -5.77 16.70
C VAL A 82 -15.05 -5.00 16.11
N PRO A 83 -14.83 -3.78 15.59
CA PRO A 83 -15.90 -3.02 14.96
C PRO A 83 -16.52 -3.79 13.79
N ALA A 84 -17.86 -3.77 13.69
CA ALA A 84 -18.58 -4.49 12.64
C ALA A 84 -18.15 -4.10 11.22
N GLY A 85 -17.66 -2.87 11.02
CA GLY A 85 -17.12 -2.40 9.75
C GLY A 85 -15.85 -3.15 9.31
N LEU A 86 -14.97 -3.53 10.24
CA LEU A 86 -13.75 -4.27 9.90
C LEU A 86 -14.03 -5.72 9.48
N LYS A 87 -15.18 -6.26 9.91
CA LYS A 87 -15.65 -7.62 9.56
C LYS A 87 -16.32 -7.69 8.19
N LYS A 88 -16.50 -6.56 7.52
CA LYS A 88 -17.05 -6.44 6.17
C LYS A 88 -15.98 -5.88 5.25
N ASP A 89 -16.21 -6.01 3.94
CA ASP A 89 -15.32 -5.43 2.95
C ASP A 89 -15.27 -3.91 3.10
N HIS A 90 -14.05 -3.42 3.24
CA HIS A 90 -13.72 -2.01 3.33
C HIS A 90 -12.32 -1.79 2.78
N SER A 91 -11.94 -0.54 2.57
CA SER A 91 -10.60 -0.17 2.12
C SER A 91 -10.10 1.07 2.83
N THR A 92 -8.79 1.25 2.83
CA THR A 92 -8.18 2.55 3.13
C THR A 92 -8.24 3.45 1.89
N LYS A 93 -8.14 4.77 2.11
CA LYS A 93 -8.10 5.77 1.04
C LYS A 93 -6.79 5.66 0.23
N THR A 94 -6.76 6.27 -0.95
CA THR A 94 -5.54 6.47 -1.75
C THR A 94 -4.38 6.98 -0.88
N GLY A 95 -3.20 6.41 -1.05
CA GLY A 95 -2.00 6.81 -0.28
C GLY A 95 -2.03 6.47 1.22
N VAL A 96 -3.05 5.76 1.72
CA VAL A 96 -3.12 5.34 3.12
C VAL A 96 -2.94 3.83 3.22
N TRP A 97 -1.83 3.42 3.82
CA TRP A 97 -1.52 2.02 4.11
C TRP A 97 -1.91 1.67 5.54
N ALA A 98 -2.07 0.39 5.84
CA ALA A 98 -2.17 -0.05 7.22
C ALA A 98 -1.42 -1.37 7.48
N LYS A 99 -1.04 -1.57 8.75
CA LYS A 99 -0.59 -2.87 9.26
C LYS A 99 -1.57 -3.36 10.31
N ILE A 100 -1.99 -4.61 10.19
CA ILE A 100 -2.79 -5.33 11.18
C ILE A 100 -1.80 -6.17 12.00
N ILE A 101 -1.69 -5.86 13.28
CA ILE A 101 -0.68 -6.43 14.18
C ILE A 101 -1.42 -7.21 15.26
N VAL A 102 -1.28 -8.53 15.23
CA VAL A 102 -1.84 -9.44 16.23
C VAL A 102 -0.83 -9.62 17.35
N SER A 103 -1.22 -9.23 18.57
CA SER A 103 -0.40 -9.41 19.77
C SER A 103 -0.73 -10.69 20.52
N ASP A 104 -1.89 -11.32 20.29
CA ASP A 104 -2.28 -12.59 20.90
C ASP A 104 -3.39 -13.28 20.08
N GLY A 105 -3.39 -14.61 20.02
CA GLY A 105 -4.37 -15.37 19.24
C GLY A 105 -4.21 -15.24 17.73
N SER A 106 -5.31 -15.42 17.00
CA SER A 106 -5.33 -15.50 15.53
C SER A 106 -6.48 -14.71 14.91
N LEU A 107 -6.20 -14.08 13.76
CA LEU A 107 -7.16 -13.28 13.00
C LEU A 107 -7.12 -13.69 11.53
N ARG A 108 -8.25 -14.04 10.94
CA ARG A 108 -8.34 -14.25 9.50
C ARG A 108 -8.33 -12.91 8.79
N TYR A 109 -7.55 -12.79 7.72
CA TYR A 109 -7.50 -11.63 6.84
C TYR A 109 -7.80 -12.08 5.41
N ARG A 110 -8.77 -11.41 4.77
CA ARG A 110 -9.23 -11.74 3.43
C ARG A 110 -9.14 -10.56 2.48
N VAL A 111 -8.71 -10.84 1.25
CA VAL A 111 -8.68 -9.94 0.11
C VAL A 111 -9.14 -10.72 -1.12
N ASP A 112 -10.45 -10.75 -1.35
CA ASP A 112 -11.07 -11.62 -2.36
C ASP A 112 -10.52 -11.35 -3.78
N ALA A 113 -10.34 -10.08 -4.14
CA ALA A 113 -9.81 -9.67 -5.44
C ALA A 113 -8.39 -10.21 -5.73
N LEU A 114 -7.64 -10.57 -4.69
CA LEU A 114 -6.27 -11.10 -4.79
C LEU A 114 -6.17 -12.57 -4.39
N LEU A 115 -7.30 -13.23 -4.10
CA LEU A 115 -7.36 -14.60 -3.59
C LEU A 115 -6.49 -14.81 -2.33
N ILE A 116 -6.39 -13.76 -1.50
CA ILE A 116 -5.69 -13.85 -0.22
C ILE A 116 -6.72 -14.22 0.84
N ASP A 117 -6.49 -15.34 1.50
CA ASP A 117 -7.23 -15.77 2.68
C ASP A 117 -6.25 -16.43 3.65
N VAL A 118 -5.85 -15.68 4.66
CA VAL A 118 -4.69 -16.03 5.48
C VAL A 118 -4.96 -15.78 6.96
N GLU A 119 -4.36 -16.60 7.80
CA GLU A 119 -4.32 -16.36 9.24
C GLU A 119 -3.17 -15.40 9.58
N LEU A 120 -3.48 -14.35 10.32
CA LEU A 120 -2.53 -13.44 10.95
C LEU A 120 -2.31 -13.85 12.41
N SER A 121 -1.07 -13.66 12.86
CA SER A 121 -0.62 -14.01 14.21
C SER A 121 0.52 -13.08 14.64
N ARG A 122 1.15 -13.34 15.79
CA ARG A 122 2.33 -12.57 16.24
C ARG A 122 3.47 -12.56 15.22
N ASP A 123 3.62 -13.66 14.47
CA ASP A 123 4.72 -13.85 13.52
C ASP A 123 4.32 -13.47 12.08
N ARG A 124 3.03 -13.21 11.84
CA ARG A 124 2.50 -12.87 10.52
C ARG A 124 1.58 -11.66 10.59
N ILE A 125 2.13 -10.51 10.24
CA ILE A 125 1.37 -9.26 10.12
C ILE A 125 0.57 -9.20 8.82
N GLY A 126 -0.58 -8.53 8.86
CA GLY A 126 -1.34 -8.18 7.66
C GLY A 126 -0.92 -6.81 7.15
N VAL A 127 -0.58 -6.68 5.86
CA VAL A 127 -0.35 -5.38 5.22
C VAL A 127 -1.53 -5.06 4.33
N VAL A 128 -2.18 -3.93 4.61
CA VAL A 128 -3.33 -3.42 3.88
C VAL A 128 -2.86 -2.48 2.78
N VAL A 129 -3.16 -2.86 1.55
CA VAL A 129 -2.86 -2.08 0.35
C VAL A 129 -3.96 -1.02 0.13
N PRO A 130 -3.62 0.25 -0.19
CA PRO A 130 -4.60 1.30 -0.44
C PRO A 130 -5.63 0.93 -1.50
N GLU A 131 -6.90 1.28 -1.26
CA GLU A 131 -8.02 1.12 -2.21
C GLU A 131 -8.34 -0.34 -2.57
N VAL A 132 -7.75 -1.32 -1.88
CA VAL A 132 -8.07 -2.74 -2.05
C VAL A 132 -9.05 -3.16 -0.95
N LEU A 133 -10.20 -3.72 -1.36
CA LEU A 133 -11.21 -4.22 -0.44
C LEU A 133 -10.68 -5.43 0.34
N HIS A 134 -10.85 -5.39 1.65
CA HIS A 134 -10.44 -6.46 2.55
C HIS A 134 -11.36 -6.52 3.77
N SER A 135 -11.31 -7.64 4.49
CA SER A 135 -12.03 -7.85 5.74
C SER A 135 -11.24 -8.72 6.72
N VAL A 136 -11.61 -8.66 8.00
CA VAL A 136 -11.02 -9.51 9.05
C VAL A 136 -12.08 -10.27 9.84
N GLU A 137 -11.72 -11.44 10.36
CA GLU A 137 -12.58 -12.27 11.20
C GLU A 137 -11.76 -12.88 12.35
N PRO A 138 -12.15 -12.70 13.63
CA PRO A 138 -11.54 -13.41 14.74
C PRO A 138 -11.68 -14.93 14.60
N LEU A 139 -10.58 -15.67 14.79
CA LEU A 139 -10.57 -17.15 14.78
C LEU A 139 -10.62 -17.73 16.20
N GLY A 140 -11.37 -17.08 17.09
CA GLY A 140 -11.38 -17.32 18.53
C GLY A 140 -10.87 -16.12 19.31
N ARG A 141 -10.25 -16.37 20.47
CA ARG A 141 -9.63 -15.30 21.28
C ARG A 141 -8.55 -14.61 20.48
N VAL A 142 -8.57 -13.28 20.45
CA VAL A 142 -7.58 -12.49 19.72
C VAL A 142 -7.33 -11.16 20.40
N ARG A 143 -6.12 -10.63 20.26
CA ARG A 143 -5.78 -9.25 20.59
C ARG A 143 -4.99 -8.67 19.44
N PHE A 144 -5.48 -7.61 18.82
CA PHE A 144 -4.80 -6.97 17.70
C PHE A 144 -5.08 -5.48 17.63
N LEU A 145 -4.25 -4.75 16.88
CA LEU A 145 -4.46 -3.35 16.58
C LEU A 145 -4.17 -3.07 15.11
N VAL A 146 -4.59 -1.90 14.64
CA VAL A 146 -4.29 -1.42 13.28
C VAL A 146 -3.47 -0.13 13.37
N GLU A 147 -2.33 -0.12 12.69
CA GLU A 147 -1.51 1.07 12.48
C GLU A 147 -1.70 1.60 11.06
N PHE A 148 -1.90 2.91 10.92
CA PHE A 148 -2.07 3.57 9.62
C PHE A 148 -0.83 4.37 9.27
N TYR A 149 -0.43 4.27 8.01
CA TYR A 149 0.79 4.83 7.46
C TYR A 149 0.47 5.72 6.26
N LYS A 150 1.15 6.86 6.18
CA LYS A 150 1.11 7.76 5.02
C LYS A 150 2.53 8.28 4.73
N MET A 151 2.69 8.92 3.58
CA MET A 151 3.88 9.69 3.29
C MET A 151 4.05 10.77 4.37
N PRO A 152 5.26 10.96 4.93
CA PRO A 152 5.52 12.05 5.87
C PRO A 152 5.15 13.39 5.21
N ASP A 153 4.59 14.30 6.01
CA ASP A 153 4.34 15.66 5.52
C ASP A 153 5.72 16.31 5.28
N PRO A 154 5.94 17.02 4.16
CA PRO A 154 7.25 17.57 3.80
C PRO A 154 7.82 18.60 4.79
N GLU A 155 7.09 18.96 5.85
CA GLU A 155 7.44 19.95 6.87
C GLU A 155 7.54 19.37 8.30
N ALA A 156 7.62 18.04 8.45
CA ALA A 156 7.72 17.37 9.76
C ALA A 156 9.16 17.22 10.27
#